data_AF-A0AAD1ME09-F1
#
_entry.id   AF-A0AAD1ME09-F1
#
_cell.length_a   1.000
_cell.length_b   1.000
_cell.length_c   1.000
_cell.angle_alpha   90.00
_cell.angle_beta   90.00
_cell.angle_gamma   90.00
#
_symmetry.space_group_name_H-M   'P 1'
#
loop_
_entity.id
_entity.type
_entity.pdbx_description
1 polymer ?
#
loop_
_entity_poly.entity_id
_entity_poly.type
_entity_poly.pdbx_seq_one_letter_code
_entity_poly.pdbx_strand_id
1 'polypeptide(L)'
;MEGNMSGKITKQPGQRAALTLSDIESLRRKGYNQSQIADMYGVSRQAVSWHKHTYGGSLTPRQIVNKAWPWKTTNLHGKAVAYQRLRDHGEFMANGFKDMSDEKKRRLVRWWEFLRDNDVVLEFDPNLPPEPGVAPHGGFAYRPRKLSDDDLIIRANEYTNLTEEGDMIWCWPPDDVFDHHR
;
A
#
# COMPACT_ATOMS: atom_id res chain seq x y z
N MET A 1 -7.36 -14.36 -44.93
CA MET A 1 -7.48 -15.69 -44.28
C MET A 1 -6.42 -15.76 -43.20
N GLU A 2 -6.89 -15.87 -41.97
CA GLU A 2 -6.10 -15.98 -40.75
C GLU A 2 -5.38 -17.33 -40.68
N GLY A 3 -4.13 -17.32 -40.25
CA GLY A 3 -3.27 -18.51 -40.13
C GLY A 3 -2.59 -18.58 -38.76
N ASN A 4 -3.41 -18.90 -37.76
CA ASN A 4 -3.10 -19.47 -36.44
C ASN A 4 -1.62 -19.75 -36.09
N MET A 5 -0.98 -18.85 -35.32
CA MET A 5 0.31 -19.07 -34.66
C MET A 5 0.11 -19.80 -33.33
N SER A 6 -0.07 -21.13 -33.38
CA SER A 6 -0.05 -22.00 -32.19
C SER A 6 1.22 -22.86 -32.19
N GLY A 7 2.34 -22.24 -31.85
CA GLY A 7 3.57 -22.95 -31.53
C GLY A 7 3.45 -23.60 -30.15
N LYS A 8 2.91 -24.82 -30.09
CA LYS A 8 2.99 -25.67 -28.90
C LYS A 8 4.45 -26.06 -28.68
N ILE A 9 5.09 -25.42 -27.71
CA ILE A 9 6.43 -25.82 -27.26
C ILE A 9 6.30 -27.17 -26.55
N THR A 10 6.83 -28.21 -27.19
CA THR A 10 6.91 -29.59 -26.70
C THR A 10 7.88 -29.67 -25.52
N LYS A 11 7.39 -30.15 -24.36
CA LYS A 11 8.17 -30.36 -23.13
C LYS A 11 9.20 -31.47 -23.32
N GLN A 12 10.46 -31.22 -22.98
CA GLN A 12 11.41 -32.30 -22.69
C GLN A 12 11.15 -32.86 -21.28
N PRO A 13 10.98 -34.18 -21.11
CA PRO A 13 10.77 -34.80 -19.81
C PRO A 13 12.11 -34.98 -19.10
N GLY A 14 12.36 -34.24 -18.01
CA GLY A 14 13.54 -34.48 -17.18
C GLY A 14 14.04 -33.30 -16.33
N GLN A 15 13.67 -32.07 -16.65
CA GLN A 15 14.04 -30.90 -15.83
C GLN A 15 12.79 -30.25 -15.25
N ARG A 16 12.40 -30.66 -14.04
CA ARG A 16 11.59 -29.79 -13.18
C ARG A 16 12.52 -28.68 -12.68
N ALA A 17 12.77 -27.68 -13.52
CA ALA A 17 13.44 -26.47 -13.07
C ALA A 17 12.58 -25.89 -11.93
N ALA A 18 13.16 -25.82 -10.72
CA ALA A 18 12.49 -25.21 -9.59
C ALA A 18 12.19 -23.75 -9.94
N LEU A 19 10.93 -23.31 -9.78
CA LEU A 19 10.57 -21.92 -10.04
C LEU A 19 11.29 -21.02 -9.04
N THR A 20 12.27 -20.23 -9.48
CA THR A 20 12.97 -19.29 -8.60
C THR A 20 12.39 -17.87 -8.72
N LEU A 21 12.67 -17.00 -7.76
CA LEU A 21 12.27 -15.58 -7.84
C LEU A 21 12.87 -14.89 -9.07
N SER A 22 14.16 -15.15 -9.35
CA SER A 22 14.88 -14.55 -10.49
C SER A 22 14.18 -14.90 -11.82
N ASP A 23 13.72 -16.13 -11.95
CA ASP A 23 12.98 -16.58 -13.14
C ASP A 23 11.64 -15.85 -13.28
N ILE A 24 10.89 -15.69 -12.17
CA ILE A 24 9.62 -14.96 -12.15
C ILE A 24 9.82 -13.51 -12.59
N GLU A 25 10.81 -12.81 -12.03
CA GLU A 25 11.08 -11.42 -12.37
C GLU A 25 11.54 -11.25 -13.83
N SER A 26 12.43 -12.13 -14.30
CA SER A 26 12.86 -12.11 -15.71
C SER A 26 11.69 -12.31 -16.66
N LEU A 27 10.73 -13.19 -16.35
CA LEU A 27 9.58 -13.45 -17.21
C LEU A 27 8.57 -12.31 -17.18
N ARG A 28 8.40 -11.66 -16.03
CA ARG A 28 7.57 -10.46 -15.94
C ARG A 28 8.14 -9.28 -16.73
N ARG A 29 9.46 -9.06 -16.71
CA ARG A 29 10.12 -8.04 -17.57
C ARG A 29 9.90 -8.31 -19.06
N LYS A 30 9.73 -9.59 -19.43
CA LYS A 30 9.40 -10.03 -20.79
C LYS A 30 7.90 -9.96 -21.13
N GLY A 31 7.06 -9.45 -20.22
CA GLY A 31 5.63 -9.23 -20.44
C GLY A 31 4.71 -10.40 -20.06
N TYR A 32 5.24 -11.49 -19.50
CA TYR A 32 4.41 -12.62 -19.09
C TYR A 32 3.66 -12.36 -17.78
N ASN A 33 2.39 -12.78 -17.73
CA ASN A 33 1.56 -12.71 -16.53
C ASN A 33 1.73 -13.96 -15.65
N GLN A 34 1.26 -13.91 -14.40
CA GLN A 34 1.46 -14.99 -13.42
C GLN A 34 0.83 -16.32 -13.83
N SER A 35 -0.27 -16.31 -14.57
CA SER A 35 -0.91 -17.53 -15.06
C SER A 35 -0.06 -18.17 -16.14
N GLN A 36 0.48 -17.38 -17.08
CA GLN A 36 1.39 -17.87 -18.11
C GLN A 36 2.68 -18.44 -17.51
N ILE A 37 3.23 -17.79 -16.47
CA ILE A 37 4.42 -18.28 -15.76
C ILE A 37 4.11 -19.60 -15.03
N ALA A 38 2.93 -19.71 -14.41
CA ALA A 38 2.47 -20.94 -13.77
C ALA A 38 2.37 -22.10 -14.77
N ASP A 39 1.79 -21.85 -15.95
CA ASP A 39 1.65 -22.84 -17.02
C ASP A 39 3.02 -23.29 -17.57
N MET A 40 3.97 -22.36 -17.72
CA MET A 40 5.34 -22.66 -18.16
C MET A 40 6.09 -23.59 -17.21
N TYR A 41 5.92 -23.39 -15.90
CA TYR A 41 6.65 -24.15 -14.87
C TYR A 41 5.84 -25.33 -14.31
N GLY A 42 4.60 -25.52 -14.76
CA GLY A 42 3.73 -26.60 -14.28
C GLY A 42 3.38 -26.47 -12.78
N VAL A 43 3.29 -25.24 -12.28
CA VAL A 43 2.92 -24.93 -10.90
C VAL A 43 1.60 -24.19 -10.85
N SER A 44 1.02 -23.98 -9.66
CA SER A 44 -0.16 -23.13 -9.53
C SER A 44 0.21 -21.64 -9.58
N ARG A 45 -0.72 -20.79 -10.03
CA ARG A 45 -0.57 -19.33 -9.92
C ARG A 45 -0.30 -18.88 -8.48
N GLN A 46 -0.90 -19.56 -7.50
CA GLN A 46 -0.68 -19.30 -6.08
C GLN A 46 0.76 -19.62 -5.66
N ALA A 47 1.38 -20.67 -6.21
CA ALA A 47 2.79 -20.97 -5.98
C ALA A 47 3.71 -19.87 -6.56
N VAL A 48 3.38 -19.30 -7.72
CA VAL A 48 4.11 -18.14 -8.29
C VAL A 48 3.98 -16.90 -7.38
N SER A 49 2.78 -16.63 -6.86
CA SER A 49 2.55 -15.54 -5.90
C SER A 49 3.30 -15.76 -4.59
N TRP A 50 3.32 -16.99 -4.08
CA TRP A 50 4.03 -17.36 -2.87
C TRP A 50 5.55 -17.18 -3.03
N HIS A 51 6.14 -17.62 -4.15
CA HIS A 51 7.59 -17.44 -4.39
C HIS A 51 8.02 -15.96 -4.38
N LYS A 52 7.16 -15.06 -4.88
CA LYS A 52 7.38 -13.60 -4.77
C LYS A 52 7.42 -13.13 -3.32
N HIS A 53 6.49 -13.61 -2.48
CA HIS A 53 6.43 -13.20 -1.07
C HIS A 53 7.53 -13.82 -0.21
N THR A 54 7.97 -15.03 -0.56
CA THR A 54 8.91 -15.81 0.25
C THR A 54 10.38 -15.53 -0.06
N TYR A 55 10.74 -15.27 -1.33
CA TYR A 55 12.15 -15.29 -1.75
C TYR A 55 12.73 -13.98 -2.30
N GLY A 56 11.96 -12.88 -2.35
CA GLY A 56 12.54 -11.55 -2.61
C GLY A 56 11.77 -10.61 -3.55
N GLY A 57 10.45 -10.75 -3.69
CA GLY A 57 9.68 -9.71 -4.36
C GLY A 57 9.72 -8.42 -3.55
N SER A 58 10.16 -7.32 -4.18
CA SER A 58 9.94 -5.98 -3.64
C SER A 58 8.48 -5.86 -3.20
N LEU A 59 8.27 -5.50 -1.93
CA LEU A 59 6.93 -5.31 -1.38
C LEU A 59 6.18 -4.30 -2.24
N THR A 60 4.91 -4.57 -2.56
CA THR A 60 4.10 -3.51 -3.18
C THR A 60 3.92 -2.36 -2.18
N PRO A 61 3.64 -1.13 -2.62
CA PRO A 61 3.36 -0.01 -1.71
C PRO A 61 2.32 -0.39 -0.65
N ARG A 62 1.26 -1.12 -1.05
CA ARG A 62 0.25 -1.62 -0.11
C ARG A 62 0.82 -2.59 0.94
N GLN A 63 1.77 -3.44 0.57
CA GLN A 63 2.38 -4.39 1.50
C GLN A 63 3.33 -3.69 2.47
N ILE A 64 4.08 -2.68 2.01
CA ILE A 64 4.88 -1.79 2.85
C ILE A 64 3.96 -1.12 3.89
N VAL A 65 2.90 -0.47 3.41
CA VAL A 65 1.89 0.17 4.26
C VAL A 65 1.28 -0.80 5.28
N ASN A 66 0.90 -2.00 4.86
CA ASN A 66 0.30 -2.97 5.78
C ASN A 66 1.29 -3.47 6.84
N LYS A 67 2.60 -3.54 6.54
CA LYS A 67 3.63 -3.91 7.51
C LYS A 67 3.92 -2.79 8.50
N ALA A 68 3.93 -1.55 8.02
CA ALA A 68 4.15 -0.35 8.81
C ALA A 68 2.86 0.19 9.47
N TRP A 69 1.72 -0.47 9.28
CA TRP A 69 0.43 0.02 9.75
C TRP A 69 0.44 0.17 11.27
N PRO A 70 0.14 1.36 11.82
CA PRO A 70 0.49 1.68 13.21
C PRO A 70 -0.52 1.13 14.23
N TRP A 71 -1.65 0.57 13.77
CA TRP A 71 -2.77 0.22 14.64
C TRP A 71 -3.37 -1.14 14.35
N LYS A 72 -3.98 -1.77 15.37
CA LYS A 72 -4.81 -2.96 15.19
C LYS A 72 -6.22 -2.54 14.76
N THR A 73 -6.51 -2.62 13.47
CA THR A 73 -7.80 -2.22 12.89
C THR A 73 -8.64 -3.40 12.41
N THR A 74 -9.96 -3.21 12.32
CA THR A 74 -10.90 -4.19 11.76
C THR A 74 -11.35 -3.80 10.35
N ASN A 75 -12.06 -4.70 9.67
CA ASN A 75 -12.67 -4.40 8.35
C ASN A 75 -13.68 -3.25 8.40
N LEU A 76 -14.28 -2.97 9.55
CA LEU A 76 -15.19 -1.83 9.72
C LEU A 76 -14.44 -0.50 9.69
N HIS A 77 -13.27 -0.43 10.32
CA HIS A 77 -12.39 0.75 10.28
C HIS A 77 -11.96 1.08 8.84
N GLY A 78 -11.79 0.06 7.99
CA GLY A 78 -11.47 0.23 6.57
C GLY A 78 -12.48 1.05 5.76
N LYS A 79 -13.71 1.22 6.27
CA LYS A 79 -14.76 2.05 5.64
C LYS A 79 -14.65 3.54 6.00
N ALA A 80 -13.87 3.90 7.03
CA ALA A 80 -13.67 5.30 7.42
C ALA A 80 -12.85 6.05 6.37
N VAL A 81 -13.20 7.31 6.13
CA VAL A 81 -12.46 8.16 5.19
C VAL A 81 -11.03 8.37 5.69
N ALA A 82 -10.87 8.62 7.00
CA ALA A 82 -9.57 8.79 7.63
C ALA A 82 -8.63 7.58 7.41
N TYR A 83 -9.15 6.35 7.60
CA TYR A 83 -8.41 5.12 7.30
C TYR A 83 -7.93 5.09 5.84
N GLN A 84 -8.83 5.39 4.90
CA GLN A 84 -8.53 5.33 3.48
C GLN A 84 -7.51 6.41 3.08
N ARG A 85 -7.60 7.62 3.64
CA ARG A 85 -6.64 8.70 3.40
C ARG A 85 -5.26 8.36 3.97
N LEU A 86 -5.17 7.85 5.19
CA LEU A 86 -3.90 7.42 5.78
C LEU A 86 -3.24 6.32 4.95
N ARG A 87 -4.00 5.33 4.51
CA ARG A 87 -3.48 4.27 3.63
C ARG A 87 -3.01 4.81 2.28
N ASP A 88 -3.73 5.78 1.72
CA ASP A 88 -3.31 6.46 0.49
C ASP A 88 -2.02 7.25 0.73
N HIS A 89 -1.86 7.92 1.87
CA HIS A 89 -0.62 8.60 2.26
C HIS A 89 0.56 7.63 2.37
N GLY A 90 0.40 6.50 3.07
CA GLY A 90 1.51 5.55 3.19
C GLY A 90 1.92 4.95 1.83
N GLU A 91 0.99 4.78 0.89
CA GLU A 91 1.33 4.35 -0.47
C GLU A 91 2.12 5.43 -1.23
N PHE A 92 1.81 6.70 -0.97
CA PHE A 92 2.58 7.82 -1.50
C PHE A 92 3.98 7.84 -0.91
N MET A 93 4.14 7.67 0.40
CA MET A 93 5.46 7.65 1.03
C MET A 93 6.33 6.48 0.51
N ALA A 94 5.71 5.36 0.13
CA ALA A 94 6.41 4.21 -0.41
C ALA A 94 6.84 4.34 -1.89
N ASN A 95 6.11 5.07 -2.75
CA ASN A 95 6.35 5.06 -4.21
C ASN A 95 5.87 6.33 -4.96
N GLY A 96 5.61 7.42 -4.23
CA GLY A 96 5.02 8.64 -4.76
C GLY A 96 3.66 8.43 -5.41
N PHE A 97 3.32 9.30 -6.37
CA PHE A 97 2.04 9.27 -7.08
C PHE A 97 1.96 8.25 -8.24
N LYS A 98 3.00 7.44 -8.46
CA LYS A 98 3.20 6.61 -9.67
C LYS A 98 2.01 5.72 -10.02
N ASP A 99 1.41 5.07 -9.02
CA ASP A 99 0.33 4.09 -9.19
C ASP A 99 -1.05 4.62 -8.74
N MET A 100 -1.17 5.94 -8.50
CA MET A 100 -2.41 6.56 -8.04
C MET A 100 -3.20 7.16 -9.20
N SER A 101 -4.53 7.00 -9.18
CA SER A 101 -5.41 7.76 -10.08
C SER A 101 -5.43 9.23 -9.70
N ASP A 102 -5.66 10.13 -10.65
CA ASP A 102 -5.66 11.58 -10.39
C ASP A 102 -6.70 11.99 -9.34
N GLU A 103 -7.83 11.29 -9.33
CA GLU A 103 -8.85 11.42 -8.31
C GLU A 103 -8.33 11.10 -6.90
N LYS A 104 -7.55 10.03 -6.76
CA LYS A 104 -6.91 9.65 -5.49
C LYS A 104 -5.84 10.66 -5.08
N LYS A 105 -5.02 11.13 -6.03
CA LYS A 105 -4.01 12.18 -5.77
C LYS A 105 -4.65 13.44 -5.22
N ARG A 106 -5.69 13.96 -5.89
CA ARG A 106 -6.40 15.18 -5.47
C ARG A 106 -7.03 15.06 -4.08
N ARG A 107 -7.64 13.91 -3.76
CA ARG A 107 -8.19 13.68 -2.42
C ARG A 107 -7.11 13.55 -1.34
N LEU A 108 -5.95 13.02 -1.69
CA LEU A 108 -4.83 12.91 -0.77
C LEU A 108 -4.22 14.30 -0.48
N VAL A 109 -3.99 15.11 -1.52
CA VAL A 109 -3.51 16.50 -1.38
C VAL A 109 -4.49 17.31 -0.52
N ARG A 110 -5.79 17.28 -0.83
CA ARG A 110 -6.81 17.97 -0.02
C ARG A 110 -6.86 17.51 1.43
N TRP A 111 -6.52 16.24 1.68
CA TRP A 111 -6.47 15.74 3.04
C TRP A 111 -5.26 16.27 3.79
N TRP A 112 -4.09 16.35 3.14
CA TRP A 112 -2.91 17.00 3.73
C TRP A 112 -3.13 18.50 3.98
N GLU A 113 -3.73 19.21 3.02
CA GLU A 113 -4.16 20.61 3.20
C GLU A 113 -5.08 20.74 4.41
N PHE A 114 -6.10 19.88 4.53
CA PHE A 114 -6.99 19.86 5.70
C PHE A 114 -6.24 19.66 7.02
N LEU A 115 -5.31 18.69 7.09
CA LEU A 115 -4.53 18.45 8.30
C LEU A 115 -3.69 19.69 8.69
N ARG A 116 -3.07 20.33 7.69
CA ARG A 116 -2.16 21.47 7.87
C ARG A 116 -2.94 22.74 8.23
N ASP A 117 -3.98 23.06 7.47
CA ASP A 117 -4.80 24.26 7.64
C ASP A 117 -5.56 24.28 8.97
N ASN A 118 -5.92 23.10 9.49
CA ASN A 118 -6.64 22.97 10.76
C ASN A 118 -5.70 22.65 11.95
N ASP A 119 -4.40 22.51 11.71
CA ASP A 119 -3.39 22.09 12.70
C ASP A 119 -3.83 20.85 13.50
N VAL A 120 -4.22 19.80 12.77
CA VAL A 120 -4.70 18.54 13.33
C VAL A 120 -3.87 17.34 12.87
N VAL A 121 -3.85 16.30 13.70
CA VAL A 121 -3.30 14.98 13.42
C VAL A 121 -4.40 13.92 13.53
N LEU A 122 -4.19 12.77 12.88
CA LEU A 122 -5.10 11.65 12.98
C LEU A 122 -4.76 10.77 14.18
N GLU A 123 -5.71 10.59 15.09
CA GLU A 123 -5.60 9.65 16.22
C GLU A 123 -6.43 8.40 15.96
N PHE A 124 -5.94 7.26 16.44
CA PHE A 124 -6.73 6.04 16.56
C PHE A 124 -6.83 5.58 18.01
N ASP A 125 -8.06 5.33 18.46
CA ASP A 125 -8.36 4.66 19.72
C ASP A 125 -9.63 3.81 19.48
N PRO A 126 -9.55 2.47 19.65
CA PRO A 126 -10.66 1.56 19.35
C PRO A 126 -11.92 1.81 20.19
N ASN A 127 -11.83 2.57 21.27
CA ASN A 127 -12.96 2.91 22.13
C ASN A 127 -13.68 4.20 21.70
N LEU A 128 -13.15 4.95 20.73
CA LEU A 128 -13.80 6.15 20.22
C LEU A 128 -15.13 5.80 19.55
N PRO A 129 -16.23 6.48 19.90
CA PRO A 129 -17.52 6.23 19.29
C PRO A 129 -17.52 6.66 17.81
N PRO A 130 -18.48 6.16 17.01
CA PRO A 130 -18.67 6.65 15.66
C PRO A 130 -18.82 8.16 15.55
N GLU A 131 -18.10 8.74 14.60
CA GLU A 131 -18.18 10.16 14.26
C GLU A 131 -18.64 10.31 12.79
N PRO A 132 -19.84 10.85 12.54
CA PRO A 132 -20.33 11.05 11.18
C PRO A 132 -19.36 11.89 10.34
N GLY A 133 -19.07 11.43 9.12
CA GLY A 133 -18.14 12.11 8.20
C GLY A 133 -16.65 11.81 8.44
N VAL A 134 -16.27 11.34 9.62
CA VAL A 134 -14.89 10.98 9.96
C VAL A 134 -14.72 9.45 10.01
N ALA A 135 -15.46 8.81 10.91
CA ALA A 135 -15.36 7.40 11.24
C ALA A 135 -16.74 6.81 11.61
N PRO A 136 -17.54 6.37 10.63
CA PRO A 136 -18.90 5.88 10.88
C PRO A 136 -18.98 4.61 11.75
N HIS A 137 -17.84 3.97 12.02
CA HIS A 137 -17.72 2.80 12.89
C HIS A 137 -16.80 3.04 14.10
N GLY A 138 -16.48 4.30 14.40
CA GLY A 138 -15.59 4.67 15.50
C GLY A 138 -14.12 4.45 15.18
N GLY A 139 -13.28 4.59 16.19
CA GLY A 139 -11.86 4.31 16.11
C GLY A 139 -10.97 5.50 15.75
N PHE A 140 -11.42 6.42 14.88
CA PHE A 140 -10.61 7.54 14.41
C PHE A 140 -11.17 8.89 14.80
N ALA A 141 -10.29 9.82 15.14
CA ALA A 141 -10.62 11.23 15.35
C ALA A 141 -9.48 12.14 14.88
N TYR A 142 -9.80 13.34 14.42
CA TYR A 142 -8.80 14.39 14.24
C TYR A 142 -8.61 15.12 15.57
N ARG A 143 -7.35 15.33 15.96
CA ARG A 143 -6.99 16.00 17.22
C ARG A 143 -6.09 17.20 16.94
N PRO A 144 -6.22 18.29 17.70
CA PRO A 144 -5.25 19.38 17.66
C PRO A 144 -3.83 18.82 17.84
N ARG A 145 -2.92 19.31 17.01
CA ARG A 145 -1.51 18.91 17.03
C ARG A 145 -0.86 19.32 18.34
N LYS A 146 0.12 18.54 18.78
CA LYS A 146 0.95 18.78 19.96
C LYS A 146 2.41 18.79 19.54
N LEU A 147 3.25 19.45 20.31
CA LEU A 147 4.71 19.41 20.10
C LEU A 147 5.26 17.98 20.12
N SER A 148 4.64 17.07 20.89
CA SER A 148 5.00 15.65 20.94
C SER A 148 4.70 14.86 19.67
N ASP A 149 3.95 15.43 18.73
CA ASP A 149 3.64 14.79 17.45
C ASP A 149 4.77 15.00 16.43
N ASP A 150 5.72 15.89 16.72
CA ASP A 150 6.88 16.20 15.90
C ASP A 150 6.54 16.46 14.42
N ASP A 151 6.95 15.59 13.49
CA ASP A 151 6.64 15.63 12.06
C ASP A 151 5.57 14.62 11.64
N LEU A 152 5.01 13.86 12.59
CA LEU A 152 3.97 12.87 12.33
C LEU A 152 2.64 13.53 11.97
N ILE A 153 1.94 12.90 11.03
CA ILE A 153 0.54 13.21 10.69
C ILE A 153 -0.45 12.39 11.52
N ILE A 154 0.06 11.49 12.36
CA ILE A 154 -0.70 10.67 13.31
C ILE A 154 -0.32 11.02 14.75
N ARG A 155 -1.26 10.83 15.68
CA ARG A 155 -1.00 10.88 17.13
C ARG A 155 -0.55 9.51 17.62
N ALA A 156 0.65 9.42 18.19
CA ALA A 156 1.06 8.23 18.94
C ALA A 156 0.40 8.21 20.33
N ASN A 157 -0.19 7.06 20.68
CA ASN A 157 -0.83 6.77 21.97
C ASN A 157 -0.65 5.29 22.35
N GLU A 158 -1.31 4.82 23.42
CA GLU A 158 -1.21 3.44 23.92
C GLU A 158 -1.67 2.35 22.91
N TYR A 159 -2.45 2.73 21.89
CA TYR A 159 -2.91 1.81 20.83
C TYR A 159 -1.98 1.81 19.61
N THR A 160 -0.95 2.66 19.62
CA THR A 160 -0.04 2.87 18.50
C THR A 160 1.21 2.02 18.64
N ASN A 161 1.48 1.20 17.63
CA ASN A 161 2.73 0.46 17.46
C ASN A 161 3.51 1.07 16.29
N LEU A 162 4.29 2.10 16.59
CA LEU A 162 5.10 2.79 15.59
C LEU A 162 6.47 2.10 15.46
N THR A 163 6.73 1.50 14.29
CA THR A 163 8.05 0.97 13.94
C THR A 163 8.91 2.08 13.35
N GLU A 164 10.24 1.88 13.24
CA GLU A 164 11.13 2.82 12.54
C GLU A 164 10.67 3.10 11.09
N GLU A 165 10.25 2.05 10.37
CA GLU A 165 9.67 2.18 9.04
C GLU A 165 8.33 2.94 9.06
N GLY A 166 7.52 2.74 10.10
CA GLY A 166 6.27 3.47 10.31
C GLY A 166 6.53 4.96 10.56
N ASP A 167 7.52 5.31 11.36
CA ASP A 167 7.90 6.69 11.66
C ASP A 167 8.19 7.48 10.36
N MET A 168 8.97 6.88 9.46
CA MET A 168 9.25 7.44 8.14
C MET A 168 8.03 7.49 7.20
N ILE A 169 7.06 6.60 7.37
CA ILE A 169 5.88 6.51 6.50
C ILE A 169 4.75 7.42 6.99
N TRP A 170 4.69 7.75 8.28
CA TRP A 170 3.58 8.51 8.88
C TRP A 170 3.95 9.95 9.23
N CYS A 171 5.07 10.45 8.71
CA CYS A 171 5.45 11.86 8.76
C CYS A 171 4.83 12.67 7.59
N TRP A 172 5.00 14.00 7.62
CA TRP A 172 4.58 14.83 6.50
C TRP A 172 5.26 14.41 5.19
N PRO A 173 4.54 14.46 4.04
CA PRO A 173 5.18 14.28 2.75
C PRO A 173 6.17 15.44 2.48
N PRO A 174 7.11 15.27 1.53
CA PRO A 174 8.00 16.35 1.10
C PRO A 174 7.21 17.59 0.62
N ASP A 175 7.75 18.78 0.85
CA ASP A 175 7.00 20.03 0.60
C ASP A 175 6.68 20.29 -0.88
N ASP A 176 7.43 19.68 -1.81
CA ASP A 176 7.23 19.83 -3.25
C ASP A 176 5.85 19.37 -3.74
N VAL A 177 5.16 18.51 -2.97
CA VAL A 177 3.79 18.08 -3.28
C VAL A 177 2.77 19.20 -3.13
N PHE A 178 3.10 20.27 -2.39
CA PHE A 178 2.23 21.44 -2.19
C PHE A 178 2.50 22.57 -3.19
N ASP A 179 3.65 22.53 -3.88
CA ASP A 179 4.09 23.62 -4.77
C ASP A 179 3.48 23.55 -6.18
N HIS A 180 2.85 22.43 -6.57
CA HIS A 180 2.26 22.25 -7.91
C HIS A 180 0.92 23.01 -8.13
N HIS A 181 0.50 23.83 -7.17
CA HIS A 181 -0.70 24.66 -7.25
C HIS A 181 -0.44 26.17 -7.08
N ARG A 182 0.83 26.63 -7.16
CA ARG A 182 1.18 28.05 -7.29
C ARG A 182 1.50 28.45 -8.73
#